data_AF-A0A3R9P009-F1
#
_entry.id   AF-A0A3R9P009-F1
#
_cell.length_a   1.000
_cell.length_b   1.000
_cell.length_c   1.000
_cell.angle_alpha   90.00
_cell.angle_beta   90.00
_cell.angle_gamma   90.00
#
_symmetry.space_group_name_H-M   'P 1'
#
loop_
_entity.id
_entity.type
_entity.pdbx_description
1 polymer ?
#
loop_
_entity_poly.entity_id
_entity_poly.type
_entity_poly.pdbx_seq_one_letter_code
_entity_poly.pdbx_strand_id
1 'polypeptide(L)'
;MNSEARVMSMSPVPASEEKRRGRKPSEAKDKGPLILFFLAEGRPTSEQIVLKEKFGSEGAVMVEAFKRGEPYYRIEVWQSHAVVNDGVVAIEKEPVKMQT
;
A
#
# COMPACT_ATOMS: atom_id res chain seq x y z
N MET A 1 53.47 -21.08 -26.93
CA MET A 1 52.39 -21.85 -27.56
C MET A 1 51.76 -22.73 -26.50
N ASN A 2 50.44 -22.61 -26.36
CA ASN A 2 49.47 -23.48 -25.70
C ASN A 2 49.46 -23.54 -24.17
N SER A 3 48.60 -22.71 -23.57
CA SER A 3 48.07 -22.90 -22.23
C SER A 3 46.70 -23.59 -22.36
N GLU A 4 46.66 -24.91 -22.19
CA GLU A 4 45.42 -25.68 -22.22
C GLU A 4 44.62 -25.46 -20.92
N ALA A 5 43.39 -24.96 -21.06
CA ALA A 5 42.46 -24.84 -19.95
C ALA A 5 41.67 -26.16 -19.81
N ARG A 6 41.78 -26.80 -18.64
CA ARG A 6 41.09 -28.05 -18.31
C ARG A 6 39.61 -27.78 -18.02
N VAL A 7 38.73 -28.16 -18.94
CA VAL A 7 37.28 -28.08 -18.77
C VAL A 7 36.82 -29.15 -17.79
N MET A 8 36.20 -28.76 -16.67
CA MET A 8 35.52 -29.70 -15.77
C MET A 8 34.12 -29.98 -16.32
N SER A 9 33.75 -31.26 -16.40
CA SER A 9 32.42 -31.71 -16.80
C SER A 9 31.40 -31.42 -15.70
N MET A 10 30.38 -30.60 -16.01
CA MET A 10 29.19 -30.43 -15.16
C MET A 10 28.41 -31.75 -15.10
N SER A 11 28.21 -32.30 -13.90
CA SER A 11 27.30 -33.43 -13.69
C SER A 11 25.86 -33.04 -14.04
N PRO A 12 25.07 -33.92 -14.69
CA PRO A 12 23.71 -33.61 -15.08
C PRO A 12 22.79 -33.51 -13.85
N VAL A 13 22.04 -32.41 -13.77
CA VAL A 13 20.97 -32.21 -12.76
C VAL A 13 19.81 -33.16 -13.09
N PRO A 14 19.35 -34.02 -12.17
CA PRO A 14 18.19 -34.85 -12.43
C PRO A 14 16.90 -34.03 -12.48
N ALA A 15 16.04 -34.41 -13.42
CA ALA A 15 14.81 -33.75 -13.79
C ALA A 15 13.75 -33.77 -12.67
N SER A 16 12.86 -32.78 -12.78
CA SER A 16 11.81 -32.35 -11.87
C SER A 16 10.74 -33.39 -11.53
N GLU A 17 10.32 -33.43 -10.27
CA GLU A 17 8.95 -33.81 -9.89
C GLU A 17 8.35 -32.80 -8.89
N GLU A 18 7.33 -32.10 -9.39
CA GLU A 18 6.18 -31.47 -8.74
C GLU A 18 6.31 -30.90 -7.32
N LYS A 19 6.92 -29.71 -7.20
CA LYS A 19 6.46 -28.74 -6.18
C LYS A 19 5.20 -28.06 -6.71
N ARG A 20 4.03 -28.60 -6.34
CA ARG A 20 2.75 -27.88 -6.41
C ARG A 20 2.96 -26.50 -5.79
N ARG A 21 3.00 -25.46 -6.63
CA ARG A 21 2.96 -24.07 -6.19
C ARG A 21 1.59 -23.86 -5.56
N GLY A 22 1.49 -24.15 -4.26
CA GLY A 22 0.42 -23.66 -3.44
C GLY A 22 0.46 -22.15 -3.55
N ARG A 23 -0.40 -21.60 -4.40
CA ARG A 23 -0.75 -20.19 -4.38
C ARG A 23 -1.16 -19.93 -2.94
N LYS A 24 -0.36 -19.18 -2.19
CA LYS A 24 -0.78 -18.67 -0.88
C LYS A 24 -2.20 -18.14 -1.09
N PRO A 25 -3.18 -18.49 -0.23
CA PRO A 25 -4.46 -17.81 -0.25
C PRO A 25 -4.10 -16.33 -0.25
N SER A 26 -4.52 -15.59 -1.28
CA SER A 26 -4.57 -14.15 -1.12
C SER A 26 -5.50 -13.97 0.06
N GLU A 27 -4.95 -13.58 1.20
CA GLU A 27 -5.74 -12.99 2.29
C GLU A 27 -6.78 -12.14 1.59
N ALA A 28 -8.03 -12.42 1.93
CA ALA A 28 -9.17 -11.72 1.39
C ALA A 28 -8.78 -10.26 1.30
N LYS A 29 -8.94 -9.66 0.12
CA LYS A 29 -8.94 -8.20 0.00
C LYS A 29 -10.17 -7.73 0.77
N ASP A 30 -10.12 -7.82 2.09
CA ASP A 30 -10.95 -7.07 2.99
C ASP A 30 -10.67 -5.63 2.59
N LYS A 31 -11.63 -5.08 1.85
CA LYS A 31 -11.56 -3.74 1.30
C LYS A 31 -11.44 -2.80 2.49
N GLY A 32 -10.20 -2.46 2.84
CA GLY A 32 -9.86 -1.51 3.89
C GLY A 32 -10.50 -0.14 3.64
N PRO A 33 -10.37 0.79 4.60
CA PRO A 33 -10.91 2.13 4.45
C PRO A 33 -10.43 2.78 3.15
N LEU A 34 -11.24 3.67 2.59
CA LEU A 34 -10.84 4.52 1.48
C LEU A 34 -9.62 5.32 1.93
N ILE A 35 -8.51 5.13 1.22
CA ILE A 35 -7.25 5.83 1.46
C ILE A 35 -7.08 6.89 0.38
N LEU A 36 -6.82 8.13 0.79
CA LEU A 36 -6.51 9.25 -0.09
C LEU A 36 -5.08 9.74 0.16
N PHE A 37 -4.41 10.16 -0.90
CA PHE A 37 -3.03 10.64 -0.85
C PHE A 37 -2.99 12.10 -1.25
N PHE A 38 -2.39 12.94 -0.42
CA PHE A 38 -2.32 14.38 -0.65
C PHE A 38 -0.92 14.93 -0.42
N LEU A 39 -0.51 15.85 -1.28
CA LEU A 39 0.65 16.70 -1.02
C LEU A 39 0.24 17.91 -0.18
N ALA A 40 1.05 18.23 0.82
CA ALA A 40 0.86 19.40 1.66
C ALA A 40 1.31 20.67 0.95
N GLU A 41 0.75 21.81 1.34
CA GLU A 41 1.30 23.11 0.94
C GLU A 41 2.15 23.72 2.05
N GLY A 42 3.40 24.06 1.70
CA GLY A 42 4.31 24.74 2.62
C GLY A 42 4.80 23.88 3.78
N ARG A 43 5.43 24.52 4.76
CA ARG A 43 5.88 23.83 5.98
C ARG A 43 4.70 23.73 6.94
N PRO A 44 4.27 22.51 7.32
CA PRO A 44 3.22 22.35 8.31
C PRO A 44 3.66 23.01 9.62
N THR A 45 2.84 23.89 10.14
CA THR A 45 2.97 24.36 11.53
C THR A 45 2.25 23.38 12.45
N SER A 46 2.48 23.48 13.75
CA SER A 46 1.78 22.66 14.74
C SER A 46 0.26 22.84 14.72
N GLU A 47 -0.24 23.92 14.11
CA GLU A 47 -1.64 24.32 14.17
C GLU A 47 -2.40 24.13 12.86
N GLN A 48 -1.71 23.95 11.73
CA GLN A 48 -2.38 23.88 10.44
C GLN A 48 -1.70 22.92 9.44
N ILE A 49 -2.52 22.03 8.91
CA ILE A 49 -2.20 21.15 7.78
C ILE A 49 -3.09 21.56 6.61
N VAL A 50 -2.48 21.95 5.49
CA VAL A 50 -3.19 22.30 4.25
C VAL A 50 -2.94 21.22 3.20
N LEU A 51 -4.01 20.57 2.74
CA LEU A 51 -3.97 19.51 1.73
C LEU A 51 -4.30 20.11 0.37
N LYS A 52 -3.37 20.10 -0.59
CA LYS A 52 -3.50 20.83 -1.86
C LYS A 52 -3.78 19.93 -3.04
N GLU A 53 -2.85 19.01 -3.34
CA GLU A 53 -2.91 18.18 -4.54
C GLU A 53 -3.22 16.73 -4.17
N LYS A 54 -4.29 16.16 -4.75
CA LYS A 54 -4.66 14.76 -4.58
C LYS A 54 -3.95 13.89 -5.61
N PHE A 55 -3.41 12.75 -5.15
CA PHE A 55 -2.77 11.75 -6.00
C PHE A 55 -3.53 10.43 -6.01
N GLY A 56 -3.43 9.70 -7.12
CA GLY A 56 -4.09 8.41 -7.31
C GLY A 56 -3.41 7.24 -6.59
N SER A 57 -2.15 7.40 -6.15
CA SER A 57 -1.40 6.36 -5.46
C SER A 57 -0.36 6.95 -4.51
N GLU A 58 0.05 6.16 -3.52
CA GLU A 58 1.09 6.52 -2.55
C GLU A 58 2.43 6.79 -3.23
N GLY A 59 2.85 5.91 -4.15
CA GLY A 59 4.11 6.08 -4.87
C GLY A 59 4.16 7.39 -5.67
N ALA A 60 3.04 7.80 -6.28
CA ALA A 60 2.98 9.04 -7.05
C ALA A 60 3.16 10.28 -6.15
N VAL A 61 2.50 10.31 -4.98
CA VAL A 61 2.66 11.44 -4.05
C VAL A 61 4.04 11.46 -3.41
N MET A 62 4.62 10.29 -3.11
CA MET A 62 5.96 10.20 -2.52
C MET A 62 7.04 10.77 -3.44
N VAL A 63 6.98 10.43 -4.72
CA VAL A 63 7.92 10.95 -5.72
C VAL A 63 7.78 12.47 -5.82
N GLU A 64 6.55 12.99 -5.81
CA GLU A 64 6.33 14.42 -5.94
C GLU A 64 6.73 15.21 -4.69
N ALA A 65 6.42 14.66 -3.51
CA ALA A 65 6.90 15.17 -2.22
C ALA A 65 8.43 15.27 -2.18
N PHE A 66 9.12 14.23 -2.65
CA PHE A 66 10.59 14.24 -2.70
C PHE A 66 11.15 15.31 -3.65
N LYS A 67 10.52 15.51 -4.82
CA LYS A 67 10.95 16.54 -5.79
C LYS A 67 10.76 17.96 -5.25
N ARG A 68 9.64 18.22 -4.56
CA ARG A 68 9.27 19.57 -4.09
C ARG A 68 9.80 19.89 -2.70
N GLY A 69 10.28 18.88 -1.96
CA GLY A 69 10.71 19.04 -0.57
C GLY A 69 9.54 19.34 0.37
N GLU A 70 8.34 18.89 0.03
CA GLU A 70 7.11 19.10 0.80
C GLU A 70 6.63 17.77 1.40
N PRO A 71 6.01 17.77 2.59
CA PRO A 71 5.46 16.55 3.16
C PRO A 71 4.21 16.10 2.39
N TYR A 72 3.91 14.80 2.47
CA TYR A 72 2.64 14.24 2.01
C TYR A 72 1.89 13.57 3.15
N TYR A 73 0.59 13.39 2.95
CA TYR A 73 -0.32 12.77 3.91
C TYR A 73 -1.09 11.62 3.28
N ARG A 74 -1.23 10.55 4.06
CA ARG A 74 -2.11 9.42 3.81
C ARG A 74 -3.33 9.55 4.72
N ILE A 75 -4.50 9.72 4.11
CA ILE A 75 -5.76 9.99 4.82
C ILE A 75 -6.65 8.77 4.73
N GLU A 76 -7.09 8.27 5.88
CA GLU A 76 -8.06 7.18 5.97
C GLU A 76 -9.45 7.76 6.22
N VAL A 77 -10.41 7.40 5.37
CA VAL A 77 -11.79 7.92 5.46
C VAL A 77 -12.67 6.92 6.19
N TRP A 78 -13.30 7.40 7.26
CA TRP A 78 -14.22 6.66 8.12
C TRP A 78 -15.57 7.39 8.16
N GLN A 79 -16.67 6.62 8.21
CA GLN A 79 -18.01 7.14 8.37
C GLN A 79 -18.54 6.72 9.74
N SER A 80 -19.06 7.67 10.50
CA SER A 80 -19.71 7.41 11.76
C SER A 80 -21.20 7.16 11.54
N HIS A 81 -21.72 6.07 12.12
CA HIS A 81 -23.15 5.78 12.14
C HIS A 81 -23.65 5.74 13.58
N ALA A 82 -24.82 6.32 13.80
CA ALA A 82 -25.50 6.23 15.09
C ALA A 82 -26.35 4.96 15.10
N VAL A 83 -26.07 4.04 16.03
CA VAL A 83 -26.84 2.82 16.24
C VAL A 83 -27.61 2.99 17.54
N VAL A 84 -28.94 2.84 17.49
CA VAL A 84 -29.81 2.94 18.66
C VAL A 84 -30.18 1.53 19.10
N ASN A 85 -29.61 1.09 20.21
CA ASN A 85 -29.90 -0.21 20.82
C ASN A 85 -30.45 0.03 22.23
N ASP A 86 -31.63 -0.51 22.54
CA ASP A 86 -32.28 -0.45 23.87
C ASP A 86 -32.33 0.95 24.50
N GLY A 87 -32.58 1.99 23.68
CA GLY A 87 -32.66 3.38 24.13
C GLY A 87 -31.31 4.07 24.37
N VAL A 88 -30.20 3.39 24.11
CA VAL A 88 -28.84 3.96 24.13
C VAL A 88 -28.38 4.21 22.70
N VAL A 89 -27.88 5.42 22.45
CA VAL A 89 -27.27 5.78 21.16
C VAL A 89 -25.77 5.51 21.23
N ALA A 90 -25.28 4.56 20.43
CA ALA A 90 -23.86 4.30 20.23
C ALA A 90 -23.40 4.91 18.89
N ILE A 91 -22.17 5.43 18.85
CA ILE A 91 -21.55 5.90 17.61
C ILE A 91 -20.54 4.84 17.18
N GLU A 92 -20.85 4.13 16.09
CA GLU A 92 -19.97 3.15 15.49
C GLU A 92 -19.21 3.77 14.30
N LYS A 93 -17.96 3.34 14.09
CA LYS A 93 -17.12 3.80 12.99
C LYS A 93 -17.00 2.69 11.95
N GLU A 94 -17.46 2.96 10.74
CA GLU A 94 -17.32 2.05 9.61
C GLU A 94 -16.35 2.62 8.57
N PRO A 95 -15.48 1.79 7.95
CA PRO A 95 -14.60 2.25 6.90
C PRO A 95 -15.41 2.63 5.66
N VAL A 96 -15.20 3.85 5.12
CA VAL A 96 -15.84 4.23 3.86
C VAL A 96 -15.21 3.41 2.74
N LYS A 97 -16.04 2.70 1.98
CA LYS A 97 -15.60 1.93 0.82
C LYS A 97 -15.92 2.74 -0.45
N MET A 98 -15.00 2.75 -1.40
CA MET A 98 -15.25 3.33 -2.72
C MET A 98 -16.40 2.55 -3.38
N GLN A 99 -17.53 3.21 -3.63
CA GLN A 99 -18.54 2.69 -4.55
C GLN A 99 -18.00 2.91 -5.96
N THR A 100 -17.68 1.81 -6.64
CA THR A 100 -17.25 1.81 -8.04
C THR A 100 -18.48 1.81 -8.96
#